data_AF-A0A0L1IZN1-F1
#
_entry.id   AF-A0A0L1IZN1-F1
#
_cell.length_a   1.000
_cell.length_b   1.000
_cell.length_c   1.000
_cell.angle_alpha   90.00
_cell.angle_beta   90.00
_cell.angle_gamma   90.00
#
_symmetry.space_group_name_H-M   'P 1'
#
loop_
_entity.id
_entity.type
_entity.pdbx_description
1 polymer ?
#
loop_
_entity_poly.entity_id
_entity_poly.type
_entity_poly.pdbx_seq_one_letter_code
_entity_poly.pdbx_strand_id
1 'polypeptide(L)'
;MLLIGIILQINKYYVILITLPTQYLDRSGKHAKAICQELTIYGRPEEQFIELTKATGHVPESTVEKVYNQLKPVAPSFLIGKWDGGDIDTGHIGHKLLKEMKWAGKEFRSVDDGDPIMIYDAEGNRVWKKDWGHCSLREMVYRGVTSTTMIYDEKPIFDHFRYVSDDMVAGAMDTPKLFGTQGTYYFYLTRRTRSSL
;
A
#
# COMPACT_ATOMS: atom_id res chain seq x y z
N MET A 1 19.04 -34.10 11.00
CA MET A 1 19.96 -32.97 10.73
C MET A 1 19.29 -31.73 11.29
N LEU A 2 19.75 -31.19 12.43
CA LEU A 2 19.15 -30.00 13.02
C LEU A 2 19.53 -28.77 12.18
N LEU A 3 18.55 -28.05 11.65
CA LEU A 3 18.74 -26.70 11.15
C LEU A 3 19.00 -25.80 12.36
N ILE A 4 20.23 -25.31 12.51
CA ILE A 4 20.55 -24.30 13.54
C ILE A 4 20.16 -22.95 12.95
N GLY A 5 18.92 -22.54 13.17
CA GLY A 5 18.49 -21.17 12.87
C GLY A 5 19.04 -20.24 13.95
N ILE A 6 19.81 -19.23 13.56
CA ILE A 6 20.12 -18.12 14.48
C ILE A 6 18.90 -17.21 14.48
N ILE A 7 18.21 -17.13 15.62
CA ILE A 7 17.17 -16.15 15.86
C ILE A 7 17.88 -14.86 16.27
N LEU A 8 17.88 -13.87 15.38
CA LEU A 8 18.33 -12.52 15.71
C LEU A 8 17.12 -11.68 16.07
N GLN A 9 17.11 -11.12 17.28
CA GLN A 9 16.17 -10.07 17.65
C GLN A 9 16.72 -8.74 17.15
N ILE A 10 16.04 -8.15 16.17
CA ILE A 10 16.32 -6.78 15.72
C ILE A 10 15.09 -5.96 16.09
N ASN A 11 15.23 -5.12 17.12
CA ASN A 11 14.13 -4.39 17.77
C ASN A 11 13.03 -5.33 18.33
N LYS A 12 11.79 -5.22 17.82
CA LYS A 12 10.62 -6.05 18.21
C LYS A 12 10.43 -7.28 17.31
N TYR A 13 11.28 -7.49 16.31
CA TYR A 13 11.11 -8.55 15.32
C TYR A 13 12.14 -9.66 15.49
N TYR A 14 11.70 -10.88 15.16
CA TYR A 14 12.56 -12.06 15.07
C TYR A 14 12.92 -12.32 13.61
N VAL A 15 14.21 -12.21 13.29
CA VAL A 15 14.76 -12.60 11.99
C VAL A 15 15.35 -14.00 12.14
N ILE A 16 14.83 -14.96 11.37
CA ILE A 16 15.40 -16.31 11.32
C ILE A 16 16.38 -16.35 10.14
N LEU A 17 17.67 -16.35 10.44
CA LEU A 17 18.69 -16.64 9.44
C LEU A 17 18.85 -18.16 9.34
N ILE A 18 18.39 -18.72 8.23
CA ILE A 18 18.61 -20.13 7.91
C ILE A 18 19.94 -20.24 7.18
N THR A 19 20.97 -20.74 7.86
CA THR A 19 22.21 -21.17 7.22
C THR A 19 21.98 -22.56 6.62
N LEU A 20 21.99 -22.66 5.29
CA LEU A 20 21.98 -23.96 4.64
C LEU A 20 23.36 -24.62 4.83
N PRO A 21 23.42 -25.93 5.12
CA PRO A 21 24.68 -26.63 5.24
C PRO A 21 25.44 -26.61 3.91
N THR A 22 26.75 -26.45 4.01
CA THR A 22 27.75 -26.28 2.93
C THR A 22 27.68 -27.35 1.83
N GLN A 23 26.99 -28.46 2.07
CA GLN A 23 26.78 -29.56 1.12
C GLN A 23 25.89 -29.22 -0.10
N TYR A 24 25.32 -28.02 -0.17
CA TYR A 24 24.63 -27.50 -1.36
C TYR A 24 25.51 -26.57 -2.22
N LEU A 25 26.81 -26.41 -1.90
CA LEU A 25 27.78 -25.71 -2.74
C LEU A 25 28.44 -26.72 -3.68
N ASP A 26 28.35 -26.49 -4.99
CA ASP A 26 29.21 -27.21 -5.94
C ASP A 26 30.68 -26.74 -5.82
N ARG A 27 31.61 -27.58 -6.28
CA ARG A 27 33.07 -27.38 -6.15
C ARG A 27 33.64 -26.16 -6.90
N SER A 28 32.82 -25.34 -7.56
CA SER A 28 33.29 -24.19 -8.33
C SER A 28 33.14 -22.83 -7.61
N GLY A 29 32.45 -22.79 -6.46
CA GLY A 29 32.36 -21.57 -5.63
C GLY A 29 31.69 -20.37 -6.31
N LYS A 30 31.06 -20.56 -7.47
CA LYS A 30 30.39 -19.51 -8.23
C LYS A 30 29.01 -20.02 -8.62
N HIS A 31 28.01 -19.70 -7.81
CA HIS A 31 26.64 -19.34 -8.17
C HIS A 31 25.88 -19.14 -6.84
N ALA A 32 26.14 -18.02 -6.18
CA ALA A 32 25.19 -17.48 -5.21
C ALA A 32 23.97 -17.02 -6.03
N LYS A 33 23.08 -17.96 -6.34
CA LYS A 33 21.77 -17.66 -6.93
C LYS A 33 21.11 -16.70 -5.96
N ALA A 34 20.93 -15.45 -6.39
CA ALA A 34 20.37 -14.37 -5.60
C ALA A 34 19.16 -14.90 -4.85
N ILE A 35 19.33 -15.10 -3.55
CA ILE A 35 18.22 -15.41 -2.67
C ILE A 35 17.49 -14.08 -2.58
N CYS A 36 16.44 -13.91 -3.39
CA CYS A 36 15.34 -13.04 -3.00
C CYS A 36 14.94 -13.54 -1.62
N GLN A 37 15.43 -12.88 -0.58
CA GLN A 37 14.97 -13.11 0.78
C GLN A 37 13.47 -12.84 0.73
N GLU A 38 12.66 -13.91 0.71
CA GLU A 38 11.30 -13.83 1.19
C GLU A 38 11.42 -13.28 2.62
N LEU A 39 11.19 -11.98 2.75
CA LEU A 39 10.86 -11.34 4.01
C LEU A 39 9.61 -12.05 4.53
N THR A 40 9.80 -13.16 5.23
CA THR A 40 8.74 -13.81 5.98
C THR A 40 8.56 -12.99 7.24
N ILE A 41 7.82 -11.90 7.11
CA ILE A 41 7.50 -11.00 8.22
C ILE A 41 6.49 -11.75 9.09
N TYR A 42 6.93 -12.29 10.23
CA TYR A 42 6.02 -12.84 11.25
C TYR A 42 5.30 -11.67 11.95
N GLY A 43 3.97 -11.62 11.85
CA GLY A 43 3.16 -10.54 12.42
C GLY A 43 1.72 -10.59 11.90
N ARG A 44 0.83 -9.76 12.48
CA ARG A 44 -0.52 -9.61 11.93
C ARG A 44 -0.46 -8.96 10.54
N PRO A 45 -1.41 -9.20 9.61
CA PRO A 45 -1.40 -8.58 8.29
C PRO A 45 -1.22 -7.06 8.31
N GLU A 46 -1.78 -6.39 9.31
CA GLU A 46 -1.65 -4.94 9.49
C GLU A 46 -0.20 -4.51 9.78
N GLU A 47 0.53 -5.28 10.61
CA GLU A 47 1.95 -5.01 10.92
C GLU A 47 2.83 -5.25 9.69
N GLN A 48 2.55 -6.32 8.95
CA GLN A 48 3.23 -6.61 7.69
C GLN A 48 3.03 -5.48 6.68
N PHE A 49 1.81 -4.96 6.55
CA PHE A 49 1.51 -3.87 5.63
C PHE A 49 2.25 -2.59 6.01
N ILE A 50 2.30 -2.25 7.31
CA ILE A 50 3.08 -1.12 7.83
C ILE A 50 4.58 -1.26 7.51
N GLU A 51 5.15 -2.46 7.56
CA GLU A 51 6.55 -2.64 7.15
C GLU A 51 6.74 -2.45 5.64
N LEU A 52 5.78 -2.87 4.81
CA LEU A 52 5.82 -2.63 3.36
C LEU A 52 5.82 -1.12 3.04
N THR A 53 5.11 -0.28 3.79
CA THR A 53 5.09 1.18 3.56
C THR A 53 6.43 1.86 3.83
N LYS A 54 7.38 1.18 4.49
CA LYS A 54 8.71 1.71 4.81
C LYS A 54 9.76 1.36 3.75
N ALA A 55 9.42 0.51 2.78
CA ALA A 55 10.33 0.13 1.72
C ALA A 55 10.75 1.36 0.90
N THR A 56 12.05 1.54 0.69
CA THR A 56 12.61 2.67 -0.08
C THR A 56 12.89 2.35 -1.54
N GLY A 57 12.59 1.12 -1.96
CA GLY A 57 12.83 0.63 -3.33
C GLY A 57 11.71 -0.29 -3.80
N HIS A 58 11.93 -0.89 -4.97
CA HIS A 58 10.94 -1.73 -5.61
C HIS A 58 10.53 -2.93 -4.75
N VAL A 59 9.22 -3.15 -4.63
CA VAL A 59 8.61 -4.30 -3.97
C VAL A 59 7.78 -5.07 -5.00
N PRO A 60 7.96 -6.39 -5.16
CA PRO A 60 7.13 -7.17 -6.07
C PRO A 60 5.64 -7.01 -5.75
N GLU A 61 4.80 -6.76 -6.77
CA GLU A 61 3.35 -6.57 -6.60
C GLU A 61 2.70 -7.72 -5.81
N SER A 62 3.09 -8.96 -6.13
CA SER A 62 2.56 -10.16 -5.47
C SER A 62 2.82 -10.19 -3.96
N THR A 63 3.90 -9.57 -3.49
CA THR A 63 4.21 -9.44 -2.05
C THR A 63 3.20 -8.52 -1.37
N VAL A 64 2.91 -7.36 -1.98
CA VAL A 64 1.94 -6.39 -1.45
C VAL A 64 0.53 -6.97 -1.49
N GLU A 65 0.17 -7.57 -2.62
CA GLU A 65 -1.12 -8.22 -2.83
C GLU A 65 -1.42 -9.29 -1.75
N LYS A 66 -0.43 -10.16 -1.46
CA LYS A 66 -0.58 -11.22 -0.47
C LYS A 66 -0.94 -10.68 0.91
N VAL A 67 -0.35 -9.56 1.32
CA VAL A 67 -0.66 -8.92 2.60
C VAL A 67 -2.00 -8.19 2.53
N TYR A 68 -2.22 -7.41 1.48
CA TYR A 68 -3.47 -6.65 1.27
C TYR A 68 -4.72 -7.55 1.34
N ASN A 69 -4.66 -8.73 0.72
CA ASN A 69 -5.79 -9.67 0.68
C ASN A 69 -6.15 -10.26 2.06
N GLN A 70 -5.28 -10.12 3.06
CA GLN A 70 -5.52 -10.58 4.44
C GLN A 70 -6.03 -9.46 5.36
N LEU A 71 -6.03 -8.20 4.91
CA LEU A 71 -6.47 -7.07 5.71
C LEU A 71 -8.00 -7.04 5.85
N LYS A 72 -8.46 -6.52 6.99
CA LYS A 72 -9.89 -6.42 7.31
C LYS A 72 -10.58 -5.35 6.45
N PRO A 73 -11.90 -5.48 6.21
CA PRO A 73 -12.66 -4.41 5.57
C PRO A 73 -12.77 -3.18 6.47
N VAL A 74 -13.15 -2.05 5.87
CA VAL A 74 -13.39 -0.77 6.53
C VAL A 74 -14.72 -0.18 6.08
N ALA A 75 -15.46 0.44 7.00
CA ALA A 75 -16.75 1.08 6.72
C ALA A 75 -16.59 2.50 6.14
N PRO A 76 -17.53 3.02 5.33
CA PRO A 76 -17.36 4.33 4.68
C PRO A 76 -17.15 5.48 5.65
N SER A 77 -17.84 5.43 6.80
CA SER A 77 -17.74 6.45 7.86
C SER A 77 -16.33 6.57 8.45
N PHE A 78 -15.51 5.53 8.39
CA PHE A 78 -14.15 5.54 8.91
C PHE A 78 -13.21 6.46 8.10
N LEU A 79 -13.48 6.61 6.80
CA LEU A 79 -12.67 7.43 5.89
C LEU A 79 -12.98 8.92 5.95
N ILE A 80 -14.06 9.34 6.61
CA ILE A 80 -14.39 10.76 6.70
C ILE A 80 -13.24 11.53 7.36
N GLY A 81 -12.78 12.60 6.71
CA GLY A 81 -11.66 13.42 7.13
C GLY A 81 -10.57 13.60 6.06
N LYS A 82 -9.42 14.09 6.51
CA LYS A 82 -8.25 14.41 5.68
C LYS A 82 -7.19 13.33 5.83
N TRP A 83 -6.62 12.92 4.70
CA TRP A 83 -5.65 11.85 4.65
C TRP A 83 -4.41 12.25 3.85
N ASP A 84 -3.25 11.97 4.40
CA ASP A 84 -1.98 12.09 3.70
C ASP A 84 -1.74 10.81 2.89
N GLY A 85 -1.29 10.99 1.64
CA GLY A 85 -1.08 9.89 0.71
C GLY A 85 0.38 9.42 0.67
N GLY A 86 0.56 8.12 0.60
CA GLY A 86 1.84 7.49 0.27
C GLY A 86 1.62 6.21 -0.52
N ASP A 87 2.68 5.66 -1.11
CA ASP A 87 2.55 4.46 -1.92
C ASP A 87 3.72 3.49 -1.79
N ILE A 88 3.51 2.29 -2.32
CA ILE A 88 4.50 1.22 -2.36
C ILE A 88 4.93 1.06 -3.83
N ASP A 89 6.21 1.24 -4.11
CA ASP A 89 6.72 1.14 -5.48
C ASP A 89 6.72 -0.32 -5.97
N THR A 90 5.64 -0.71 -6.64
CA THR A 90 5.52 -2.00 -7.32
C THR A 90 5.95 -1.97 -8.78
N GLY A 91 6.52 -0.85 -9.24
CA GLY A 91 6.80 -0.60 -10.66
C GLY A 91 5.57 -0.18 -11.49
N HIS A 92 4.39 -0.05 -10.87
CA HIS A 92 3.17 0.40 -11.54
C HIS A 92 3.28 1.87 -12.00
N ILE A 93 2.77 2.20 -13.19
CA ILE A 93 2.87 3.54 -13.80
C ILE A 93 2.28 4.68 -12.94
N GLY A 94 1.27 4.35 -12.14
CA GLY A 94 0.65 5.26 -11.16
C GLY A 94 1.65 5.83 -10.15
N HIS A 95 2.69 5.06 -9.80
CA HIS A 95 3.76 5.52 -8.89
C HIS A 95 4.45 6.78 -9.43
N LYS A 96 4.85 6.74 -10.71
CA LYS A 96 5.49 7.85 -11.39
C LYS A 96 4.54 9.04 -11.53
N LEU A 97 3.31 8.78 -11.98
CA LEU A 97 2.30 9.82 -12.20
C LEU A 97 1.99 10.60 -10.90
N LEU A 98 1.74 9.89 -9.79
CA LEU A 98 1.37 10.49 -8.52
C LEU A 98 2.54 11.23 -7.85
N LYS A 99 3.78 10.75 -8.05
CA LYS A 99 4.99 11.49 -7.66
C LYS A 99 5.16 12.78 -8.45
N GLU A 100 5.02 12.74 -9.78
CA GLU A 100 5.18 13.91 -10.65
C GLU A 100 4.16 15.01 -10.34
N MET A 101 2.92 14.63 -10.00
CA MET A 101 1.88 15.59 -9.61
C MET A 101 1.95 16.03 -8.14
N LYS A 102 2.97 15.60 -7.37
CA LYS A 102 3.12 15.88 -5.93
C LYS A 102 1.85 15.53 -5.14
N TRP A 103 1.34 14.32 -5.35
CA TRP A 103 0.13 13.85 -4.67
C TRP A 103 0.28 13.93 -3.15
N ALA A 104 -0.64 14.65 -2.52
CA ALA A 104 -0.68 14.91 -1.08
C ALA A 104 -1.65 13.98 -0.35
N GLY A 105 -2.54 13.28 -1.04
CA GLY A 105 -3.53 12.37 -0.45
C GLY A 105 -4.96 12.66 -0.88
N LYS A 106 -5.91 12.43 0.02
CA LYS A 106 -7.36 12.49 -0.25
C LYS A 106 -8.12 13.23 0.85
N GLU A 107 -9.30 13.72 0.54
CA GLU A 107 -10.18 14.37 1.53
C GLU A 107 -11.61 13.94 1.35
N PHE A 108 -12.23 13.41 2.41
CA PHE A 108 -13.61 12.92 2.37
C PHE A 108 -14.44 13.76 3.33
N ARG A 109 -15.34 14.59 2.78
CA ARG A 109 -16.23 15.45 3.56
C ARG A 109 -17.45 14.66 4.04
N SER A 110 -17.94 13.75 3.21
CA SER A 110 -19.02 12.81 3.54
C SER A 110 -18.89 11.51 2.74
N VAL A 111 -19.84 10.58 2.89
CA VAL A 111 -19.93 9.38 2.07
C VAL A 111 -20.23 9.70 0.60
N ASP A 112 -20.86 10.85 0.32
CA ASP A 112 -21.28 11.26 -1.03
C ASP A 112 -20.45 12.41 -1.61
N ASP A 113 -19.41 12.86 -0.90
CA ASP A 113 -18.61 14.01 -1.32
C ASP A 113 -17.17 13.95 -0.79
N GLY A 114 -16.22 14.00 -1.70
CA GLY A 114 -14.79 13.99 -1.41
C GLY A 114 -13.94 14.46 -2.60
N ASP A 115 -12.70 14.83 -2.31
CA ASP A 115 -11.68 15.20 -3.28
C ASP A 115 -10.65 14.06 -3.37
N PRO A 116 -10.66 13.29 -4.47
CA PRO A 116 -9.89 12.05 -4.57
C PRO A 116 -8.39 12.29 -4.81
N ILE A 117 -8.03 13.49 -5.28
CA ILE A 117 -6.67 13.89 -5.62
C ILE A 117 -6.39 15.28 -5.04
N MET A 118 -5.68 15.28 -3.91
CA MET A 118 -5.09 16.46 -3.32
C MET A 118 -3.62 16.51 -3.71
N ILE A 119 -3.09 17.67 -4.03
CA ILE A 119 -1.67 17.88 -4.41
C ILE A 119 -1.06 19.00 -3.59
N TYR A 120 0.27 19.03 -3.54
CA TYR A 120 0.99 20.22 -3.09
C TYR A 120 1.27 21.15 -4.27
N ASP A 121 0.82 22.41 -4.19
CA ASP A 121 1.14 23.45 -5.18
C ASP A 121 2.61 23.94 -5.07
N ALA A 122 2.96 25.00 -5.80
CA ALA A 122 4.32 25.52 -5.81
C ALA A 122 4.71 26.15 -4.47
N GLU A 123 3.73 26.69 -3.75
CA GLU A 123 3.85 27.32 -2.44
C GLU A 123 3.78 26.30 -1.29
N GLY A 124 3.51 25.03 -1.60
CA GLY A 124 3.39 23.94 -0.62
C GLY A 124 2.01 23.83 0.03
N ASN A 125 0.99 24.55 -0.46
CA ASN A 125 -0.37 24.39 0.01
C ASN A 125 -0.99 23.12 -0.56
N ARG A 126 -1.85 22.49 0.24
CA ARG A 126 -2.63 21.33 -0.19
C ARG A 126 -3.89 21.79 -0.92
N VAL A 127 -3.92 21.57 -2.23
CA VAL A 127 -5.02 22.00 -3.10
C VAL A 127 -5.66 20.81 -3.81
N TRP A 128 -6.97 20.88 -4.03
CA TRP A 128 -7.69 19.88 -4.82
C TRP A 128 -7.38 20.06 -6.30
N LYS A 129 -7.01 18.97 -6.98
CA LYS A 129 -6.78 18.99 -8.43
C LYS A 129 -8.10 18.81 -9.18
N LYS A 130 -8.77 19.92 -9.47
CA LYS A 130 -10.13 19.99 -10.04
C LYS A 130 -10.38 19.11 -11.27
N ASP A 131 -9.41 18.96 -12.17
CA ASP A 131 -9.53 18.11 -13.37
C ASP A 131 -9.72 16.61 -13.06
N TRP A 132 -9.53 16.22 -11.80
CA TRP A 132 -9.77 14.87 -11.31
C TRP A 132 -11.18 14.66 -10.75
N GLY A 133 -12.02 15.70 -10.74
CA GLY A 133 -13.40 15.64 -10.27
C GLY A 133 -13.49 15.39 -8.76
N HIS A 134 -14.70 15.01 -8.34
CA HIS A 134 -15.01 14.57 -6.99
C HIS A 134 -15.12 13.04 -6.93
N CYS A 135 -15.46 12.54 -5.74
CA CYS A 135 -15.68 11.13 -5.51
C CYS A 135 -16.74 10.88 -4.44
N SER A 136 -17.25 9.66 -4.45
CA SER A 136 -18.13 9.11 -3.43
C SER A 136 -17.59 7.78 -2.89
N LEU A 137 -18.06 7.39 -1.71
CA LEU A 137 -17.69 6.16 -1.02
C LEU A 137 -18.86 5.17 -1.07
N ARG A 138 -18.61 3.93 -1.50
CA ARG A 138 -19.60 2.84 -1.52
C ARG A 138 -18.97 1.56 -1.01
N GLU A 139 -19.78 0.66 -0.47
CA GLU A 139 -19.34 -0.70 -0.21
C GLU A 139 -19.36 -1.50 -1.52
N MET A 140 -18.22 -2.10 -1.87
CA MET A 140 -18.09 -2.94 -3.06
C MET A 140 -17.29 -4.19 -2.73
N VAL A 141 -17.53 -5.27 -3.49
CA VAL A 141 -16.74 -6.51 -3.39
C VAL A 141 -15.50 -6.36 -4.27
N TYR A 142 -14.33 -6.53 -3.65
CA TYR A 142 -13.06 -6.66 -4.38
C TYR A 142 -12.28 -7.83 -3.79
N ARG A 143 -11.85 -8.76 -4.66
CA ARG A 143 -11.14 -10.00 -4.29
C ARG A 143 -11.85 -10.78 -3.17
N GLY A 144 -13.18 -10.89 -3.28
CA GLY A 144 -14.01 -11.71 -2.39
C GLY A 144 -14.39 -11.06 -1.06
N VAL A 145 -13.99 -9.82 -0.78
CA VAL A 145 -14.35 -9.16 0.48
C VAL A 145 -14.99 -7.79 0.22
N THR A 146 -16.19 -7.58 0.77
CA THR A 146 -16.91 -6.29 0.77
C THR A 146 -16.19 -5.28 1.67
N SER A 147 -15.86 -4.11 1.13
CA SER A 147 -15.25 -3.01 1.88
C SER A 147 -15.56 -1.67 1.23
N THR A 148 -15.24 -0.57 1.91
CA THR A 148 -15.32 0.77 1.33
C THR A 148 -14.44 0.88 0.10
N THR A 149 -15.03 1.41 -0.95
CA THR A 149 -14.40 1.75 -2.21
C THR A 149 -14.72 3.21 -2.52
N MET A 150 -13.69 4.00 -2.83
CA MET A 150 -13.90 5.33 -3.39
C MET A 150 -14.06 5.21 -4.90
N ILE A 151 -15.11 5.83 -5.41
CA ILE A 151 -15.48 5.86 -6.83
C ILE A 151 -15.26 7.29 -7.30
N TYR A 152 -14.44 7.47 -8.33
CA TYR A 152 -14.32 8.77 -8.98
C TYR A 152 -15.59 9.03 -9.80
N ASP A 153 -16.18 10.22 -9.64
CA ASP A 153 -17.45 10.52 -10.29
C ASP A 153 -17.31 10.62 -11.82
N GLU A 154 -16.14 11.07 -12.28
CA GLU A 154 -15.87 11.37 -13.69
C GLU A 154 -14.87 10.40 -14.35
N LYS A 155 -14.31 9.45 -13.59
CA LYS A 155 -13.27 8.54 -14.11
C LYS A 155 -13.56 7.09 -13.70
N PRO A 156 -13.32 6.10 -14.59
CA PRO A 156 -13.53 4.69 -14.26
C PRO A 156 -12.38 4.14 -13.40
N ILE A 157 -12.23 4.70 -12.20
CA ILE A 157 -11.21 4.37 -11.21
C ILE A 157 -11.92 4.04 -9.90
N PHE A 158 -11.50 2.94 -9.27
CA PHE A 158 -12.06 2.44 -8.03
C PHE A 158 -10.93 2.18 -7.04
N ASP A 159 -10.93 2.88 -5.92
CA ASP A 159 -9.92 2.71 -4.87
C ASP A 159 -10.52 1.86 -3.74
N HIS A 160 -10.14 0.59 -3.67
CA HIS A 160 -10.64 -0.35 -2.67
C HIS A 160 -9.81 -0.26 -1.39
N PHE A 161 -10.45 0.04 -0.26
CA PHE A 161 -9.77 0.25 1.01
C PHE A 161 -9.82 -0.96 1.94
N ARG A 162 -8.76 -1.15 2.72
CA ARG A 162 -8.68 -2.11 3.83
C ARG A 162 -8.13 -1.44 5.09
N TYR A 163 -8.61 -1.91 6.23
CA TYR A 163 -8.16 -1.43 7.54
C TYR A 163 -6.73 -1.87 7.82
N VAL A 164 -5.91 -0.96 8.35
CA VAL A 164 -4.56 -1.25 8.87
C VAL A 164 -4.46 -0.80 10.34
N SER A 165 -4.86 0.42 10.65
CA SER A 165 -4.98 0.95 12.01
C SER A 165 -6.03 2.06 12.06
N ASP A 166 -6.34 2.60 13.25
CA ASP A 166 -7.27 3.74 13.41
C ASP A 166 -6.88 4.98 12.57
N ASP A 167 -5.59 5.09 12.25
CA ASP A 167 -5.00 6.18 11.49
C ASP A 167 -4.39 5.74 10.16
N MET A 168 -4.61 4.50 9.71
CA MET A 168 -4.07 4.02 8.44
C MET A 168 -5.02 3.08 7.71
N VAL A 169 -5.16 3.29 6.40
CA VAL A 169 -5.80 2.32 5.49
C VAL A 169 -4.88 1.99 4.33
N ALA A 170 -4.99 0.76 3.85
CA ALA A 170 -4.41 0.31 2.60
C ALA A 170 -5.39 0.58 1.45
N GLY A 171 -4.89 1.00 0.30
CA GLY A 171 -5.66 1.19 -0.92
C GLY A 171 -5.14 0.32 -2.06
N ALA A 172 -6.06 -0.29 -2.81
CA ALA A 172 -5.78 -0.94 -4.08
C ALA A 172 -6.60 -0.25 -5.17
N MET A 173 -5.93 0.39 -6.12
CA MET A 173 -6.58 1.09 -7.21
C MET A 173 -6.84 0.13 -8.37
N ASP A 174 -8.12 -0.12 -8.63
CA ASP A 174 -8.62 -0.84 -9.79
C ASP A 174 -8.97 0.16 -10.91
N THR A 175 -8.37 -0.05 -12.08
CA THR A 175 -8.49 0.84 -13.25
C THR A 175 -8.74 0.05 -14.53
N PRO A 176 -9.85 -0.70 -14.61
CA PRO A 176 -10.06 -1.71 -15.64
C PRO A 176 -10.02 -1.15 -17.08
N LYS A 177 -10.21 0.18 -17.24
CA LYS A 177 -10.23 0.86 -18.56
C LYS A 177 -9.05 1.80 -18.83
N LEU A 178 -8.24 2.15 -17.84
CA LEU A 178 -7.19 3.19 -18.00
C LEU A 178 -5.79 2.60 -18.08
N PHE A 179 -5.47 1.60 -17.27
CA PHE A 179 -4.12 1.03 -17.19
C PHE A 179 -4.07 -0.44 -17.65
N GLY A 180 -5.18 -1.02 -18.11
CA GLY A 180 -5.20 -2.33 -18.76
C GLY A 180 -4.61 -3.44 -17.88
N THR A 181 -3.61 -4.17 -18.39
CA THR A 181 -2.97 -5.31 -17.70
C THR A 181 -1.75 -4.93 -16.86
N GLN A 182 -1.58 -3.64 -16.50
CA GLN A 182 -0.38 -3.13 -15.80
C GLN A 182 -0.33 -3.51 -14.30
N GLY A 183 -1.24 -4.36 -13.82
CA GLY A 183 -1.33 -4.76 -12.43
C GLY A 183 -2.15 -3.80 -11.57
N THR A 184 -2.10 -4.01 -10.26
CA THR A 184 -2.79 -3.20 -9.25
C THR A 184 -1.83 -2.17 -8.67
N TYR A 185 -2.26 -0.92 -8.60
CA TYR A 185 -1.52 0.10 -7.87
C TYR A 185 -1.90 0.07 -6.39
N TYR A 186 -0.91 -0.15 -5.53
CA TYR A 186 -1.10 -0.17 -4.09
C TYR A 186 -0.59 1.11 -3.45
N PHE A 187 -1.42 1.69 -2.61
CA PHE A 187 -1.12 2.91 -1.86
C PHE A 187 -1.60 2.78 -0.42
N TYR A 188 -1.31 3.79 0.39
CA TYR A 188 -1.82 3.89 1.74
C TYR A 188 -2.19 5.33 2.06
N LEU A 189 -3.09 5.47 3.02
CA LEU A 189 -3.50 6.75 3.55
C LEU A 189 -3.24 6.78 5.04
N THR A 190 -2.61 7.84 5.54
CA THR A 190 -2.48 8.10 6.97
C THR A 190 -3.36 9.27 7.38
N ARG A 191 -4.03 9.15 8.52
CA ARG A 191 -4.95 10.18 8.99
C ARG A 191 -4.16 11.45 9.28
N ARG A 192 -4.54 12.55 8.63
CA ARG A 192 -3.93 13.83 8.88
C ARG A 192 -4.45 14.36 10.21
N THR A 193 -3.62 14.35 11.25
CA THR A 193 -3.93 15.04 12.49
C THR A 193 -4.03 16.54 12.22
N ARG A 194 -5.03 17.21 12.80
CA ARG A 194 -5.00 18.68 12.85
C ARG A 194 -3.75 19.04 13.65
N SER A 195 -2.78 19.70 13.03
CA SER A 195 -1.83 20.50 13.79
C SER A 195 -2.68 21.44 14.64
N SER A 196 -2.53 21.34 15.96
CA SER A 196 -3.05 22.36 16.87
C SER A 196 -2.49 23.70 16.39
N LEU A 197 -3.40 24.61 16.04
CA LEU A 197 -3.10 26.01 15.72
C LEU A 197 -2.22 26.64 16.80
#